data_AF-A0A937PUG7-F1
#
_entry.id   AF-A0A937PUG7-F1
#
_cell.length_a   1.000
_cell.length_b   1.000
_cell.length_c   1.000
_cell.angle_alpha   90.00
_cell.angle_beta   90.00
_cell.angle_gamma   90.00
#
_symmetry.space_group_name_H-M   'P 1'
#
loop_
_entity.id
_entity.type
_entity.pdbx_description
1 polymer ?
#
loop_
_entity_poly.entity_id
_entity_poly.type
_entity_poly.pdbx_seq_one_letter_code
_entity_poly.pdbx_strand_id
1 'polypeptide(L)' 'MRKALAHDPELAERIWQALQRIPAEALTDEGRVYGGGLHKMEPKELAKAPADRLFAVLKGTVAQPQRELSLF' A
#
# COMPACT_ATOMS: atom_id res chain seq x y z
N MET A 1 -7.23 -5.70 8.06
CA MET A 1 -7.42 -6.01 6.62
C MET A 1 -8.55 -6.97 6.31
N ARG A 2 -8.51 -8.26 6.70
CA ARG A 2 -9.58 -9.22 6.34
C ARG A 2 -10.99 -8.74 6.67
N LYS A 3 -11.19 -8.17 7.87
CA LYS A 3 -12.48 -7.57 8.26
C LYS A 3 -12.86 -6.39 7.36
N ALA A 4 -11.93 -5.47 7.08
CA ALA A 4 -12.18 -4.30 6.24
C ALA A 4 -12.57 -4.71 4.80
N LEU A 5 -11.85 -5.68 4.22
CA LEU A 5 -12.17 -6.24 2.89
C LEU A 5 -13.52 -6.97 2.84
N ALA A 6 -13.96 -7.54 3.97
CA ALA A 6 -15.26 -8.19 4.05
C ALA A 6 -16.44 -7.19 4.19
N HIS A 7 -16.20 -6.02 4.78
CA HIS A 7 -17.21 -4.96 4.91
C HIS A 7 -17.31 -4.08 3.68
N ASP A 8 -16.24 -4.00 2.89
CA ASP A 8 -16.14 -3.18 1.70
C ASP A 8 -15.50 -4.01 0.56
N PRO A 9 -16.32 -4.72 -0.23
CA PRO A 9 -15.82 -5.56 -1.32
C PRO A 9 -15.05 -4.78 -2.40
N GLU A 10 -15.41 -3.50 -2.63
CA GLU A 10 -14.74 -2.61 -3.59
C GLU A 10 -13.38 -2.11 -3.08
N LEU A 11 -13.09 -2.27 -1.79
CA LEU A 11 -11.79 -1.92 -1.21
C LEU A 11 -10.66 -2.75 -1.84
N ALA A 12 -10.92 -4.03 -2.13
CA ALA A 12 -9.93 -4.90 -2.76
C ALA A 12 -9.51 -4.36 -4.14
N GLU A 13 -10.48 -3.93 -4.94
CA GLU A 13 -10.23 -3.35 -6.26
C GLU A 13 -9.47 -2.03 -6.16
N ARG A 14 -9.87 -1.13 -5.25
CA ARG A 14 -9.17 0.15 -5.06
C ARG A 14 -7.73 -0.03 -4.56
N ILE A 15 -7.50 -0.98 -3.66
CA ILE A 15 -6.14 -1.36 -3.25
C ILE A 15 -5.35 -1.87 -4.46
N TRP A 16 -5.93 -2.76 -5.25
CA TRP A 16 -5.28 -3.30 -6.45
C TRP A 16 -4.91 -2.20 -7.46
N GLN A 17 -5.83 -1.29 -7.76
CA GLN A 17 -5.58 -0.14 -8.64
C GLN A 17 -4.50 0.80 -8.06
N ALA A 18 -4.44 0.98 -6.75
CA ALA A 18 -3.40 1.79 -6.10
C ALA A 18 -2.01 1.14 -6.19
N LEU A 19 -1.94 -0.19 -6.04
CA LEU A 19 -0.69 -0.95 -6.17
C LEU A 19 -0.16 -0.96 -7.60
N GLN A 20 -1.03 -1.14 -8.61
CA GLN A 20 -0.65 -1.09 -10.04
C GLN A 20 -0.10 0.27 -10.48
N ARG A 21 -0.35 1.32 -9.69
CA ARG A 21 0.12 2.69 -9.94
C ARG A 21 1.50 2.97 -9.35
N ILE A 22 2.14 1.99 -8.71
CA ILE A 22 3.52 2.11 -8.25
C ILE A 22 4.44 1.94 -9.47
N PRO A 23 5.35 2.91 -9.75
CA PRO A 23 6.28 2.81 -10.87
C PRO A 23 7.17 1.57 -10.77
N ALA A 24 7.40 0.88 -11.88
CA ALA A 24 8.22 -0.33 -11.89
C ALA A 24 9.67 -0.03 -11.49
N GLU A 25 10.16 1.16 -11.84
CA GLU A 25 11.48 1.67 -11.50
C GLU A 25 11.66 1.78 -10.00
N ALA A 26 10.63 2.26 -9.28
CA ALA A 26 10.62 2.34 -7.83
C ALA A 26 10.68 0.95 -7.14
N LEU A 27 10.41 -0.12 -7.89
CA LEU A 27 10.44 -1.51 -7.42
C LEU A 27 11.69 -2.27 -7.87
N THR A 28 12.49 -1.71 -8.77
CA THR A 28 13.62 -2.39 -9.42
C THR A 28 14.97 -1.67 -9.26
N ASP A 29 14.97 -0.51 -8.58
CA ASP A 29 16.07 0.46 -8.49
C ASP A 29 17.41 -0.09 -7.97
N GLU A 30 17.41 -1.12 -7.10
CA GLU A 30 18.65 -1.70 -6.54
C GLU A 30 19.18 -2.93 -7.31
N GLY A 31 18.65 -3.21 -8.51
CA GLY A 31 19.42 -3.82 -9.61
C GLY A 31 19.84 -5.29 -9.47
N ARG A 32 19.31 -6.07 -8.53
CA ARG A 32 19.59 -7.52 -8.46
C ARG A 32 18.69 -8.30 -9.41
N VAL A 33 19.27 -8.75 -10.52
CA VAL A 33 18.59 -9.60 -11.51
C VAL A 33 18.90 -11.07 -11.20
N TYR A 34 17.86 -11.84 -10.90
CA TYR A 34 17.90 -13.29 -11.06
C TYR A 34 17.87 -13.60 -12.56
N GLY A 35 18.66 -14.58 -13.01
CA GLY A 35 18.70 -14.99 -14.41
C GLY A 35 17.30 -15.20 -14.98
N GLY A 36 17.10 -14.83 -16.26
CA GLY A 36 15.79 -14.90 -16.92
C GLY A 36 14.92 -13.63 -16.77
N GLY A 37 15.50 -12.50 -16.35
CA GLY A 37 14.80 -11.20 -16.33
C GLY A 37 13.94 -10.95 -15.08
N LEU A 38 14.06 -11.80 -14.06
CA LEU A 38 13.36 -11.62 -12.80
C LEU A 38 14.16 -10.68 -11.88
N HIS A 39 13.56 -9.59 -11.44
CA HIS A 39 14.18 -8.69 -10.47
C HIS A 39 13.88 -9.15 -9.05
N LYS A 40 14.92 -9.24 -8.22
CA LYS A 40 14.78 -9.46 -6.79
C LYS A 40 14.58 -8.13 -6.09
N MET A 41 13.58 -8.08 -5.23
CA MET A 41 13.38 -7.01 -4.27
C MET A 41 13.64 -7.51 -2.85
N GLU A 42 14.52 -6.82 -2.12
CA GLU A 42 14.78 -7.07 -0.70
C GLU A 42 13.83 -6.25 0.20
N PRO A 43 13.61 -6.65 1.46
CA PRO A 43 12.69 -5.95 2.37
C PRO A 43 12.97 -4.45 2.53
N LYS A 44 14.26 -4.07 2.57
CA LYS A 44 14.69 -2.67 2.68
C LYS A 44 14.38 -1.83 1.42
N GLU A 45 14.29 -2.47 0.27
CA GLU A 45 13.95 -1.85 -1.02
C GLU A 45 12.45 -1.67 -1.12
N LEU A 46 11.68 -2.71 -0.76
CA LEU A 46 10.23 -2.63 -0.67
C LEU A 46 9.77 -1.50 0.27
N ALA A 47 10.48 -1.29 1.38
CA ALA A 47 10.18 -0.22 2.33
C ALA A 47 10.32 1.20 1.74
N LYS A 48 11.01 1.36 0.60
CA LYS A 48 11.15 2.64 -0.11
C LYS A 48 10.08 2.87 -1.16
N ALA A 49 9.29 1.84 -1.49
CA ALA A 49 8.24 1.96 -2.50
C ALA A 49 7.19 3.00 -2.06
N PRO A 50 6.75 3.90 -2.96
CA PRO A 50 5.78 4.92 -2.62
C PRO A 50 4.43 4.30 -2.26
N ALA A 51 3.91 4.65 -1.09
CA ALA A 51 2.68 4.07 -0.54
C ALA A 51 1.56 5.11 -0.30
N ASP A 52 1.76 6.37 -0.68
CA ASP A 52 0.81 7.46 -0.41
C ASP A 52 -0.59 7.19 -0.96
N ARG A 53 -0.65 6.66 -2.19
CA ARG A 53 -1.92 6.30 -2.85
C ARG A 53 -2.64 5.19 -2.11
N LEU A 54 -1.90 4.16 -1.68
CA LEU A 54 -2.45 3.06 -0.89
C LEU A 54 -2.97 3.60 0.45
N PHE A 55 -2.21 4.48 1.10
CA PHE A 55 -2.61 5.08 2.36
C PHE A 55 -3.89 5.95 2.23
N ALA A 56 -4.04 6.69 1.14
CA ALA A 56 -5.24 7.46 0.85
C ALA A 56 -6.48 6.56 0.69
N VAL A 57 -6.36 5.43 -0.02
CA VAL A 57 -7.43 4.42 -0.15
C VAL A 57 -7.84 3.88 1.22
N LEU A 58 -6.87 3.58 2.09
CA LEU A 58 -7.14 2.99 3.41
C LEU A 58 -7.70 3.99 4.42
N LYS A 59 -7.30 5.27 4.35
CA LYS A 59 -7.81 6.33 5.22
C LYS A 59 -9.32 6.57 5.05
N GLY A 60 -9.86 6.32 3.85
CA GLY A 60 -11.30 6.38 3.61
C GLY A 60 -12.09 5.28 4.32
N THR A 61 -11.42 4.22 4.80
CA THR A 61 -12.05 3.04 5.41
C THR A 61 -11.94 3.01 6.93
N VAL A 62 -10.95 3.69 7.51
CA VAL A 62 -10.75 3.72 8.96
C VAL A 62 -11.50 4.92 9.51
N ALA A 63 -12.59 4.67 10.26
CA ALA A 63 -13.24 5.70 11.05
C ALA A 63 -12.16 6.44 11.85
N GLN A 64 -12.02 7.74 11.62
CA GLN A 64 -11.07 8.56 12.39
C GLN A 64 -11.39 8.34 13.87
N PRO A 65 -10.40 8.01 14.72
CA PRO A 65 -10.66 7.94 16.14
C PRO A 65 -11.22 9.29 16.54
N GLN A 66 -12.48 9.30 16.99
CA GLN A 66 -13.09 10.49 17.56
C GLN A 66 -12.14 10.92 18.67
N ARG A 67 -11.44 12.05 18.47
CA ARG A 67 -10.72 12.69 19.56
C ARG A 67 -11.79 12.95 20.60
N GLU A 68 -11.73 12.22 21.72
CA GLU A 68 -12.46 12.64 22.92
C GLU A 68 -12.11 14.11 23.14
N LEU A 69 -13.12 14.96 23.01
CA LEU A 69 -13.04 16.33 23.48
C LEU A 69 -12.73 16.21 24.96
N SER A 70 -11.47 16.44 25.34
CA SER A 70 -11.09 16.55 26.73
C SER A 70 -11.94 17.65 27.35
N LEU A 71 -12.88 17.26 28.20
CA LEU A 71 -13.61 18.15 29.08
C LEU A 71 -12.64 18.54 30.21
N PHE A 72 -11.80 19.52 29.93
CA PHE A 72 -11.13 20.34 30.95
C PHE A 72 -11.51 21.79 30.72
#